data_AF-A0A7J7Q4J2-F1
#
_entry.id   AF-A0A7J7Q4J2-F1
#
_cell.length_a   1.000
_cell.length_b   1.000
_cell.length_c   1.000
_cell.angle_alpha   90.00
_cell.angle_beta   90.00
_cell.angle_gamma   90.00
#
_symmetry.space_group_name_H-M   'P 1'
#
loop_
_entity.id
_entity.type
_entity.pdbx_description
1 polymer ?
#
loop_
_entity_poly.entity_id
_entity_poly.type
_entity_poly.pdbx_seq_one_letter_code
_entity_poly.pdbx_strand_id
1 'polypeptide(L)'
;MCKGPDSCTVSSKAADVEEEEQLDRRIEQALECPCVDELKAGPCGELFVTTFTCYHKSRAEPKGCDCLTVSLAFADCLRRHPEVLDDLHKADEGLALPSAAR
;
A
#
# COMPACT_ATOMS: atom_id res chain seq x y z
N MET A 1 -0.41 -9.46 -40.68
CA MET A 1 -1.13 -10.44 -41.52
C MET A 1 -1.96 -11.33 -40.62
N CYS A 2 -3.29 -11.20 -40.65
CA CYS A 2 -4.21 -12.13 -39.98
C CYS A 2 -4.38 -13.40 -40.81
N LYS A 3 -4.45 -14.55 -40.16
CA LYS A 3 -4.61 -15.86 -40.81
C LYS A 3 -5.68 -16.65 -40.04
N GLY A 4 -6.95 -16.37 -40.31
CA GLY A 4 -8.09 -17.15 -39.78
C GLY A 4 -9.33 -16.29 -39.40
N PRO A 5 -10.55 -16.85 -39.50
CA PRO A 5 -11.78 -16.06 -39.44
C PRO A 5 -12.31 -15.63 -38.05
N ASP A 6 -11.81 -16.11 -36.89
CA ASP A 6 -12.48 -15.76 -35.61
C ASP A 6 -11.55 -15.49 -34.41
N SER A 7 -10.32 -14.99 -34.61
CA SER A 7 -9.52 -14.56 -33.45
C SER A 7 -8.57 -13.42 -33.78
N CYS A 8 -9.14 -12.23 -33.99
CA CYS A 8 -8.45 -10.99 -33.67
C CYS A 8 -8.82 -10.67 -32.22
N THR A 9 -8.09 -11.18 -31.24
CA THR A 9 -8.22 -10.68 -29.87
C THR A 9 -7.64 -9.26 -29.82
N VAL A 10 -8.53 -8.27 -29.74
CA VAL A 10 -8.18 -6.90 -29.38
C VAL A 10 -7.84 -6.87 -27.89
N SER A 11 -6.65 -7.32 -27.50
CA SER A 11 -6.37 -7.57 -26.07
C SER A 11 -5.04 -6.99 -25.63
N SER A 12 -4.96 -5.66 -25.58
CA SER A 12 -3.93 -4.96 -24.78
C SER A 12 -4.43 -3.65 -24.17
N LYS A 13 -5.74 -3.47 -24.05
CA LYS A 13 -6.33 -2.38 -23.24
C LYS A 13 -7.40 -2.85 -22.25
N ALA A 14 -7.94 -4.05 -22.42
CA ALA A 14 -8.89 -4.63 -21.48
C ALA A 14 -8.18 -5.35 -20.31
N ALA A 15 -7.10 -6.09 -20.61
CA ALA A 15 -6.39 -6.91 -19.61
C ALA A 15 -5.77 -6.08 -18.46
N ASP A 16 -5.17 -4.91 -18.76
CA ASP A 16 -4.60 -4.05 -17.73
C ASP A 16 -5.66 -3.43 -16.80
N VAL A 17 -6.86 -3.14 -17.34
CA VAL A 17 -7.96 -2.54 -16.55
C VAL A 17 -8.57 -3.57 -15.60
N GLU A 18 -8.71 -4.82 -16.05
CA GLU A 18 -9.19 -5.91 -15.18
C GLU A 18 -8.21 -6.21 -14.04
N GLU A 19 -6.90 -6.06 -14.28
CA GLU A 19 -5.89 -6.28 -13.25
C GLU A 19 -5.83 -5.15 -12.21
N GLU A 20 -6.00 -3.88 -12.63
CA GLU A 20 -6.12 -2.76 -11.69
C GLU A 20 -7.39 -2.84 -10.83
N GLU A 21 -8.52 -3.27 -11.38
CA GLU A 21 -9.75 -3.46 -10.61
C GLU A 21 -9.62 -4.64 -9.61
N GLN A 22 -8.98 -5.73 -10.02
CA GLN A 22 -8.64 -6.83 -9.12
C GLN A 22 -7.65 -6.38 -8.02
N LEU A 23 -6.70 -5.50 -8.34
CA LEU A 23 -5.77 -4.93 -7.39
C LEU A 23 -6.48 -4.02 -6.38
N ASP A 24 -7.40 -3.18 -6.85
CA ASP A 24 -8.20 -2.30 -6.02
C ASP A 24 -9.03 -3.07 -5.01
N ARG A 25 -9.72 -4.13 -5.46
CA ARG A 25 -10.46 -5.02 -4.56
C ARG A 25 -9.56 -5.68 -3.51
N ARG A 26 -8.33 -6.05 -3.88
CA ARG A 26 -7.37 -6.65 -2.94
C ARG A 26 -6.83 -5.63 -1.94
N ILE A 27 -6.61 -4.39 -2.37
CA ILE A 27 -6.20 -3.29 -1.48
C ILE A 27 -7.31 -3.00 -0.46
N GLU A 28 -8.56 -2.88 -0.91
CA GLU A 28 -9.72 -2.68 -0.04
C GLU A 28 -9.87 -3.82 0.97
N GLN A 29 -9.83 -5.08 0.51
CA GLN A 29 -9.90 -6.25 1.38
C GLN A 29 -8.75 -6.26 2.42
N ALA A 30 -7.54 -5.85 2.04
CA ALA A 30 -6.42 -5.77 2.96
C ALA A 30 -6.63 -4.66 4.01
N LEU A 31 -7.22 -3.53 3.61
CA LEU A 31 -7.57 -2.44 4.51
C LEU A 31 -8.71 -2.82 5.47
N GLU A 32 -9.58 -3.76 5.11
CA GLU A 32 -10.65 -4.28 5.99
C GLU A 32 -10.18 -5.37 6.97
N CYS A 33 -8.91 -5.78 6.90
CA CYS A 33 -8.39 -6.79 7.81
C CYS A 33 -8.31 -6.23 9.24
N PRO A 34 -8.83 -6.93 10.27
CA PRO A 34 -8.81 -6.45 11.66
C PRO A 34 -7.40 -6.18 12.19
N CYS A 35 -6.37 -6.79 11.58
CA CYS A 35 -4.96 -6.53 11.90
C CYS A 35 -4.52 -5.08 11.64
N VAL A 36 -5.18 -4.35 10.74
CA VAL A 36 -4.81 -2.97 10.38
C VAL A 36 -5.85 -1.94 10.83
N ASP A 37 -6.93 -2.38 11.46
CA ASP A 37 -8.04 -1.50 11.84
C ASP A 37 -7.61 -0.45 12.88
N GLU A 38 -6.81 -0.84 13.88
CA GLU A 38 -6.30 0.10 14.89
C GLU A 38 -5.40 1.18 14.25
N LEU A 39 -4.58 0.79 13.28
CA LEU A 39 -3.71 1.72 12.56
C LEU A 39 -4.51 2.70 11.69
N LYS A 40 -5.61 2.24 11.08
CA LYS A 40 -6.54 3.07 10.29
C LYS A 40 -7.40 4.00 11.16
N ALA A 41 -7.79 3.57 12.34
CA ALA A 41 -8.61 4.36 13.25
C ALA A 41 -7.80 5.40 14.05
N GLY A 42 -6.49 5.21 14.13
CA GLY A 42 -5.57 6.10 14.84
C GLY A 42 -5.33 7.46 14.16
N PRO A 43 -4.60 8.36 14.82
CA PRO A 43 -4.35 9.74 14.34
C PRO A 43 -3.55 9.80 13.03
N CYS A 44 -2.83 8.73 12.67
CA CYS A 44 -2.07 8.60 11.42
C CYS A 44 -2.79 7.75 10.35
N GLY A 45 -4.04 7.35 10.59
CA GLY A 45 -4.75 6.37 9.77
C GLY A 45 -4.97 6.77 8.33
N GLU A 46 -5.30 8.03 8.05
CA GLU A 46 -5.47 8.51 6.67
C GLU A 46 -4.15 8.48 5.88
N LEU A 47 -3.03 8.82 6.54
CA LEU A 47 -1.71 8.72 5.96
C LEU A 47 -1.31 7.26 5.72
N PHE A 48 -1.69 6.35 6.61
CA PHE A 48 -1.51 4.91 6.42
C PHE A 48 -2.26 4.41 5.19
N VAL A 49 -3.57 4.68 5.08
CA VAL A 49 -4.40 4.27 3.94
C VAL A 49 -3.82 4.81 2.64
N THR A 50 -3.50 6.11 2.60
CA THR A 50 -2.95 6.75 1.40
C THR A 50 -1.61 6.14 1.00
N THR A 51 -0.71 5.92 1.97
CA THR A 51 0.61 5.31 1.71
C THR A 51 0.48 3.87 1.24
N PHE A 52 -0.35 3.06 1.91
CA PHE A 52 -0.57 1.66 1.61
C PHE A 52 -1.14 1.47 0.20
N THR A 53 -2.19 2.23 -0.14
CA THR A 53 -2.81 2.24 -1.47
C THR A 53 -1.82 2.71 -2.53
N CYS A 54 -1.08 3.81 -2.29
CA CYS A 54 -0.08 4.30 -3.24
C CYS A 54 0.98 3.24 -3.52
N TYR A 55 1.57 2.65 -2.48
CA TYR A 55 2.60 1.63 -2.63
C TYR A 55 2.10 0.43 -3.45
N HIS A 56 0.87 -0.04 -3.19
CA HIS A 56 0.32 -1.19 -3.91
C HIS A 56 0.04 -0.88 -5.39
N LYS A 57 -0.44 0.33 -5.70
CA LYS A 57 -0.71 0.81 -7.05
C LYS A 57 0.54 1.27 -7.82
N SER A 58 1.65 1.56 -7.14
CA SER A 58 2.90 1.98 -7.78
C SER A 58 3.35 0.97 -8.83
N ARG A 59 3.59 1.47 -10.05
CA ARG A 59 4.26 0.75 -11.14
C ARG A 59 5.73 1.18 -11.32
N ALA A 60 6.25 2.03 -10.44
CA ALA A 60 7.65 2.45 -10.44
C ALA A 60 8.59 1.28 -10.11
N GLU A 61 9.84 1.36 -10.59
CA GLU A 61 10.95 0.48 -10.22
C GLU A 61 12.06 1.37 -9.63
N PRO A 62 12.35 1.30 -8.31
CA PRO A 62 11.73 0.43 -7.30
C PRO A 62 10.26 0.77 -7.01
N LYS A 63 9.49 -0.26 -6.64
CA LYS A 63 8.08 -0.08 -6.25
C LYS A 63 7.96 0.89 -5.06
N GLY A 64 7.09 1.89 -5.20
CA GLY A 64 6.80 2.88 -4.18
C GLY A 64 7.73 4.10 -4.17
N CYS A 65 8.71 4.19 -5.08
CA CYS A 65 9.56 5.37 -5.18
C CYS A 65 8.78 6.65 -5.54
N ASP A 66 7.72 6.53 -6.32
CA ASP A 66 6.75 7.58 -6.61
C ASP A 66 5.86 7.97 -5.40
N CYS A 67 5.77 7.11 -4.39
CA CYS A 67 5.00 7.32 -3.17
C CYS A 67 5.82 7.88 -2.00
N LEU A 68 7.12 8.16 -2.18
CA LEU A 68 8.01 8.52 -1.07
C LEU A 68 7.53 9.74 -0.26
N THR A 69 6.95 10.75 -0.92
CA THR A 69 6.44 11.94 -0.22
C THR A 69 5.38 11.59 0.82
N VAL A 70 4.41 10.73 0.47
CA VAL A 70 3.36 10.33 1.40
C VAL A 70 3.89 9.37 2.46
N SER A 71 4.82 8.47 2.08
CA SER A 71 5.48 7.57 3.02
C SER A 71 6.26 8.33 4.10
N LEU A 72 6.95 9.41 3.73
CA LEU A 72 7.68 10.26 4.67
C LEU A 72 6.72 11.04 5.59
N ALA A 73 5.59 11.52 5.06
CA ALA A 73 4.56 12.16 5.88
C ALA A 73 3.95 11.18 6.90
N PHE A 74 3.70 9.94 6.48
CA PHE A 74 3.24 8.88 7.38
C PHE A 74 4.28 8.56 8.46
N ALA A 75 5.55 8.41 8.09
CA ALA A 75 6.63 8.19 9.06
C ALA A 75 6.79 9.35 10.05
N ASP A 76 6.69 10.60 9.59
CA ASP A 76 6.72 11.79 10.45
C ASP A 76 5.53 11.83 11.41
N CYS A 77 4.33 11.43 10.94
CA CYS A 77 3.16 11.29 11.81
C CYS A 77 3.41 10.28 12.94
N LEU A 78 3.89 9.08 12.61
CA LEU A 78 4.20 8.05 13.60
C LEU A 78 5.25 8.52 14.62
N ARG A 79 6.26 9.30 14.19
CA ARG A 79 7.26 9.87 15.11
C ARG A 79 6.67 10.88 16.10
N ARG A 80 5.59 11.56 15.74
CA ARG A 80 4.88 12.51 16.61
C ARG A 80 3.87 11.83 17.53
N HIS A 81 3.46 10.62 17.17
CA HIS A 81 2.48 9.80 17.90
C HIS A 81 3.11 8.48 18.38
N PRO A 82 4.12 8.52 19.27
CA PRO A 82 4.78 7.32 19.76
C PRO A 82 3.80 6.34 20.45
N GLU A 83 2.68 6.82 20.98
CA GLU A 83 1.61 5.99 21.53
C GLU A 83 1.03 5.00 20.51
N VAL A 84 0.93 5.39 19.23
CA VAL A 84 0.49 4.50 18.13
C VAL A 84 1.53 3.41 17.87
N LEU A 85 2.81 3.75 18.02
CA LEU A 85 3.92 2.83 17.81
C LEU A 85 4.07 1.86 18.98
N ASP A 86 3.84 2.31 20.21
CA ASP A 86 3.88 1.50 21.42
C ASP A 86 2.79 0.43 21.41
N ASP A 87 1.60 0.76 20.88
CA ASP A 87 0.52 -0.23 20.73
C ASP A 87 0.84 -1.26 19.63
N LEU A 88 1.56 -0.87 18.57
CA LEU A 88 2.11 -1.80 17.58
C LEU A 88 3.23 -2.69 18.16
N HIS A 89 4.13 -2.15 18.97
CA HIS A 89 5.25 -2.89 19.57
C HIS A 89 4.81 -3.86 20.68
N LYS A 90 3.72 -3.57 21.39
CA LYS A 90 3.17 -4.48 22.42
C LYS A 90 2.59 -5.78 21.83
N ALA A 91 2.36 -5.84 20.52
CA ALA A 91 1.80 -7.02 19.84
C ALA A 91 2.88 -8.03 19.39
N ASP A 92 4.15 -7.65 19.30
CA ASP A 92 5.29 -8.54 18.99
C ASP A 92 6.62 -7.81 19.28
N GLU A 93 7.45 -8.38 20.15
CA GLU A 93 8.86 -8.02 20.32
C GLU A 93 9.62 -8.31 19.01
N GLY A 94 9.46 -7.48 17.96
CA GLY A 94 9.95 -7.87 16.64
C GLY A 94 10.10 -6.80 15.56
N LEU A 95 9.70 -5.53 15.79
CA LEU A 95 10.05 -4.46 14.86
C LEU A 95 10.80 -3.34 15.57
N ALA A 96 12.06 -3.62 15.91
CA ALA A 96 13.03 -2.56 16.09
C ALA A 96 13.11 -1.76 14.78
N LEU A 97 12.42 -0.61 14.71
CA LEU A 97 12.91 0.47 13.86
C LEU A 97 14.36 0.69 14.27
N PRO A 98 15.33 0.74 13.32
CA PRO A 98 16.69 1.10 13.67
C PRO A 98 16.65 2.49 14.31
N SER A 99 16.74 2.50 15.64
CA SER A 99 17.00 3.70 16.42
C SER A 99 18.23 4.32 15.81
N ALA A 100 18.09 5.55 15.33
CA ALA A 100 19.14 6.28 14.64
C ALA A 100 20.48 6.11 15.36
N ALA A 101 21.46 5.48 14.69
CA ALA A 101 22.81 5.35 15.20
C ALA A 101 23.84 5.46 14.06
N ARG A 102 24.31 6.71 13.89
CA ARG A 102 25.54 7.20 13.22
C ARG A 102 25.62 7.17 11.70
#